data_AF-A0AAE3J3K0-F1
#
_entry.id   AF-A0AAE3J3K0-F1
#
_cell.length_a   1.000
_cell.length_b   1.000
_cell.length_c   1.000
_cell.angle_alpha   90.00
_cell.angle_beta   90.00
_cell.angle_gamma   90.00
#
_symmetry.space_group_name_H-M   'P 1'
#
loop_
_entity.id
_entity.type
_entity.pdbx_description
1 polymer ?
#
loop_
_entity_poly.entity_id
_entity_poly.type
_entity_poly.pdbx_seq_one_letter_code
_entity_poly.pdbx_strand_id
1 'polypeptide(L)'
;MSKPVTESAKTLAASPSPKPTVKPEISSAKQAPTKPAPAAKPKSEPPTQGSGDKREIALSAAVKLDQQKQLDALEKKGTPAKIAITMAGRRAVEQFEPQPEYVEKQDVQRMPMRQGYKSTKRIDASLLDALRNKHDPHRLSSDSAMMRGQFEPLFWSCLDAVIKELNSKD
;
A
#
# COMPACT_ATOMS: atom_id res chain seq x y z
N MET A 1 -25.67 -28.24 -40.17
CA MET A 1 -26.53 -27.09 -39.81
C MET A 1 -26.94 -27.23 -38.35
N SER A 2 -27.08 -26.10 -37.64
CA SER A 2 -28.01 -25.83 -36.52
C SER A 2 -28.17 -26.81 -35.32
N LYS A 3 -27.63 -26.38 -34.16
CA LYS A 3 -28.17 -26.45 -32.76
C LYS A 3 -28.44 -27.85 -32.13
N PRO A 4 -28.32 -27.98 -30.79
CA PRO A 4 -29.40 -27.59 -29.88
C PRO A 4 -28.97 -26.73 -28.66
N VAL A 5 -29.96 -26.14 -27.99
CA VAL A 5 -29.89 -25.51 -26.66
C VAL A 5 -31.00 -26.14 -25.82
N THR A 6 -30.68 -26.66 -24.63
CA THR A 6 -31.63 -26.91 -23.53
C THR A 6 -30.88 -26.84 -22.19
N GLU A 7 -31.57 -26.39 -21.13
CA GLU A 7 -31.01 -26.02 -19.83
C GLU A 7 -31.72 -26.75 -18.65
N SER A 8 -31.01 -26.92 -17.52
CA SER A 8 -31.50 -27.12 -16.13
C SER A 8 -32.22 -28.40 -15.67
N ALA A 9 -31.62 -29.10 -14.67
CA ALA A 9 -32.16 -29.55 -13.35
C ALA A 9 -31.29 -30.72 -12.83
N LYS A 10 -30.61 -30.76 -11.66
CA LYS A 10 -30.85 -30.37 -10.25
C LYS A 10 -31.40 -31.52 -9.36
N THR A 11 -30.65 -31.86 -8.30
CA THR A 11 -31.06 -32.26 -6.92
C THR A 11 -30.52 -33.60 -6.41
N LEU A 12 -29.91 -33.58 -5.20
CA LEU A 12 -29.81 -34.58 -4.08
C LEU A 12 -28.63 -34.13 -3.18
N ALA A 13 -28.59 -34.25 -1.85
CA ALA A 13 -29.49 -34.80 -0.81
C ALA A 13 -29.30 -33.98 0.52
N ALA A 14 -30.35 -33.69 1.30
CA ALA A 14 -30.79 -34.37 2.55
C ALA A 14 -30.26 -33.79 3.90
N SER A 15 -31.22 -33.54 4.81
CA SER A 15 -31.11 -33.16 6.24
C SER A 15 -31.24 -34.43 7.15
N PRO A 16 -31.24 -34.42 8.51
CA PRO A 16 -31.60 -33.35 9.47
C PRO A 16 -30.79 -33.27 10.81
N SER A 17 -31.26 -32.44 11.77
CA SER A 17 -30.85 -32.43 13.20
C SER A 17 -31.99 -32.88 14.13
N PRO A 18 -31.70 -33.33 15.37
CA PRO A 18 -32.32 -32.67 16.55
C PRO A 18 -31.50 -32.67 17.88
N LYS A 19 -31.97 -31.87 18.85
CA LYS A 19 -31.63 -31.81 20.31
C LYS A 19 -32.89 -32.27 21.11
N PRO A 20 -32.91 -32.70 22.41
CA PRO A 20 -32.38 -31.94 23.59
C PRO A 20 -31.98 -32.69 24.92
N THR A 21 -31.41 -31.91 25.87
CA THR A 21 -31.45 -31.93 27.38
C THR A 21 -31.78 -33.18 28.22
N VAL A 22 -30.95 -33.51 29.27
CA VAL A 22 -31.24 -33.61 30.75
C VAL A 22 -29.90 -33.64 31.56
N LYS A 23 -29.89 -33.22 32.86
CA LYS A 23 -28.78 -33.23 33.84
C LYS A 23 -29.28 -33.73 35.23
N PRO A 24 -28.60 -34.63 35.97
CA PRO A 24 -27.97 -34.31 37.29
C PRO A 24 -26.61 -35.04 37.54
N GLU A 25 -25.56 -34.43 38.12
CA GLU A 25 -25.14 -34.45 39.57
C GLU A 25 -24.48 -35.81 40.00
N ILE A 26 -23.38 -35.95 40.77
CA ILE A 26 -22.86 -35.28 41.99
C ILE A 26 -21.31 -35.45 42.11
N SER A 27 -20.59 -34.48 42.74
CA SER A 27 -19.21 -34.54 43.33
C SER A 27 -18.00 -34.94 42.43
N SER A 28 -16.78 -34.39 42.54
CA SER A 28 -16.15 -33.39 43.42
C SER A 28 -14.75 -33.06 42.83
N ALA A 29 -14.03 -31.96 43.12
CA ALA A 29 -14.30 -30.72 43.86
C ALA A 29 -13.16 -29.67 43.59
N LYS A 30 -13.31 -28.47 44.19
CA LYS A 30 -12.27 -27.50 44.61
C LYS A 30 -11.86 -26.34 43.66
N GLN A 31 -12.14 -25.14 44.17
CA GLN A 31 -11.59 -23.80 43.87
C GLN A 31 -12.06 -23.03 42.62
N ALA A 32 -12.84 -21.97 42.89
CA ALA A 32 -12.85 -20.74 42.08
C ALA A 32 -11.59 -19.89 42.41
N PRO A 33 -11.22 -18.93 41.55
CA PRO A 33 -11.78 -17.58 41.78
C PRO A 33 -12.15 -16.78 40.52
N THR A 34 -13.10 -15.86 40.73
CA THR A 34 -13.28 -14.55 40.06
C THR A 34 -13.19 -14.45 38.52
N LYS A 35 -14.37 -14.37 37.91
CA LYS A 35 -14.66 -13.80 36.59
C LYS A 35 -14.14 -12.34 36.48
N PRO A 36 -13.28 -12.00 35.49
CA PRO A 36 -13.05 -10.61 35.12
C PRO A 36 -14.31 -10.00 34.48
N ALA A 37 -14.70 -8.80 34.91
CA ALA A 37 -15.70 -8.00 34.20
C ALA A 37 -15.14 -7.59 32.82
N PRO A 38 -16.00 -7.36 31.80
CA PRO A 38 -15.52 -6.87 30.51
C PRO A 38 -14.93 -5.47 30.69
N ALA A 39 -13.62 -5.35 30.50
CA ALA A 39 -12.90 -4.09 30.60
C ALA A 39 -13.51 -3.06 29.63
N ALA A 40 -13.75 -1.85 30.12
CA ALA A 40 -14.27 -0.77 29.30
C ALA A 40 -13.32 -0.50 28.11
N LYS A 41 -13.90 -0.31 26.92
CA LYS A 41 -13.14 0.08 25.73
C LYS A 41 -12.37 1.37 26.05
N PRO A 42 -11.04 1.45 25.84
CA PRO A 42 -10.37 2.73 25.88
C PRO A 42 -10.98 3.61 24.78
N LYS A 43 -11.41 4.83 25.16
CA LYS A 43 -11.73 5.86 24.17
C LYS A 43 -10.45 6.09 23.37
N SER A 44 -10.54 5.96 22.05
CA SER A 44 -9.50 6.46 21.16
C SER A 44 -9.49 7.98 21.26
N GLU A 45 -8.63 8.52 22.11
CA GLU A 45 -8.31 9.94 22.08
C GLU A 45 -7.69 10.25 20.71
N PRO A 46 -8.11 11.34 20.04
CA PRO A 46 -7.45 11.76 18.81
C PRO A 46 -5.98 12.05 19.14
N PRO A 47 -5.02 11.60 18.31
CA PRO A 47 -3.60 11.73 18.64
C PRO A 47 -3.24 13.20 18.86
N THR A 48 -2.74 13.50 20.05
CA THR A 48 -2.37 14.84 20.50
C THR A 48 -1.41 15.45 19.49
N GLN A 49 -1.68 16.69 19.09
CA GLN A 49 -0.97 17.36 17.99
C GLN A 49 0.44 17.78 18.45
N GLY A 50 1.38 16.82 18.43
CA GLY A 50 2.78 16.98 18.83
C GLY A 50 3.52 17.97 17.94
N SER A 51 3.79 19.16 18.49
CA SER A 51 4.58 20.20 17.85
C SER A 51 6.04 19.78 17.73
N GLY A 52 6.47 19.38 16.52
CA GLY A 52 7.84 18.95 16.21
C GLY A 52 7.95 17.56 15.57
N ASP A 53 6.85 16.81 15.50
CA ASP A 53 6.86 15.43 14.99
C ASP A 53 6.98 15.33 13.47
N LYS A 54 8.08 14.74 12.99
CA LYS A 54 8.20 14.30 11.60
C LYS A 54 7.48 12.97 11.42
N ARG A 55 6.37 12.94 10.68
CA ARG A 55 5.68 11.70 10.32
C ARG A 55 6.48 10.91 9.31
N GLU A 56 6.59 9.61 9.53
CA GLU A 56 7.15 8.70 8.54
C GLU A 56 6.07 8.33 7.52
N ILE A 57 6.37 8.55 6.24
CA ILE A 57 5.48 8.21 5.14
C ILE A 57 6.13 7.19 4.21
N ALA A 58 5.33 6.30 3.62
CA ALA A 58 5.81 5.41 2.57
C ALA A 58 5.81 6.14 1.21
N LEU A 59 6.99 6.35 0.64
CA LEU A 59 7.15 6.79 -0.75
C LEU A 59 7.13 5.56 -1.65
N SER A 60 6.28 5.58 -2.68
CA SER A 60 6.20 4.49 -3.64
C SER A 60 5.97 5.03 -5.04
N ALA A 61 6.78 4.56 -5.99
CA ALA A 61 6.71 4.93 -7.39
C ALA A 61 6.72 3.66 -8.25
N ALA A 62 5.80 3.59 -9.21
CA ALA A 62 5.79 2.54 -10.20
C ALA A 62 6.48 3.01 -11.48
N VAL A 63 7.19 2.12 -12.16
CA VAL A 63 7.85 2.42 -13.44
C VAL A 63 6.81 2.64 -14.54
N LYS A 64 7.06 3.58 -15.47
CA LYS A 64 6.21 3.77 -16.65
C LYS A 64 6.34 2.58 -17.61
N LEU A 65 5.28 2.27 -18.35
CA LEU A 65 5.32 1.19 -19.35
C LEU A 65 6.39 1.44 -20.45
N ASP A 66 6.70 2.71 -20.74
CA ASP A 66 7.78 3.05 -21.68
C ASP A 66 9.19 2.78 -21.11
N GLN A 67 9.45 3.26 -19.88
CA GLN A 67 10.69 2.99 -19.15
C GLN A 67 10.93 1.49 -18.94
N GLN A 68 9.87 0.69 -18.79
CA GLN A 68 9.99 -0.77 -18.71
C GLN A 68 10.62 -1.39 -19.96
N LYS A 69 10.39 -0.83 -21.16
CA LYS A 69 11.04 -1.30 -22.40
C LYS A 69 12.53 -0.99 -22.40
N GLN A 70 12.91 0.19 -21.89
CA GLN A 70 14.30 0.60 -21.77
C GLN A 70 15.04 -0.26 -20.73
N LEU A 71 14.36 -0.64 -19.65
CA LEU A 71 14.86 -1.57 -18.64
C LEU A 71 15.02 -3.00 -19.17
N ASP A 72 14.06 -3.52 -19.95
CA ASP A 72 14.17 -4.81 -20.63
C ASP A 72 15.33 -4.83 -21.65
N ALA A 73 15.59 -3.70 -22.33
CA ALA A 73 16.78 -3.55 -23.17
C ALA A 73 18.10 -3.58 -22.37
N LEU A 74 18.13 -3.01 -21.15
CA LEU A 74 19.27 -3.13 -20.23
C LEU A 74 19.45 -4.54 -19.68
N GLU A 75 18.37 -5.27 -19.39
CA GLU A 75 18.46 -6.67 -18.96
C GLU A 75 19.01 -7.57 -20.07
N LYS A 76 18.67 -7.30 -21.34
CA LYS A 76 19.26 -7.97 -22.51
C LYS A 76 20.75 -7.67 -22.71
N LYS A 77 21.24 -6.53 -22.22
CA LYS A 77 22.68 -6.21 -22.14
C LYS A 77 23.38 -6.84 -20.93
N GLY A 78 22.62 -7.49 -20.02
CA GLY A 78 23.15 -8.12 -18.81
C GLY A 78 23.09 -7.25 -17.54
N THR A 79 22.53 -6.04 -17.60
CA THR A 79 22.34 -5.18 -16.41
C THR A 79 20.93 -5.37 -15.83
N PRO A 80 20.77 -5.89 -14.58
CA PRO A 80 19.45 -6.16 -14.03
C PRO A 80 18.61 -4.89 -13.82
N ALA A 81 17.37 -4.86 -14.31
CA ALA A 81 16.48 -3.70 -14.21
C ALA A 81 16.24 -3.27 -12.76
N LYS A 82 16.21 -4.26 -11.85
CA LYS A 82 16.07 -4.04 -10.41
C LYS A 82 17.18 -3.15 -9.83
N ILE A 83 18.41 -3.22 -10.36
CA ILE A 83 19.51 -2.36 -9.92
C ILE A 83 19.27 -0.92 -10.38
N ALA A 84 18.91 -0.71 -11.65
CA ALA A 84 18.56 0.61 -12.18
C ALA A 84 17.39 1.25 -11.39
N ILE A 85 16.31 0.50 -11.15
CA ILE A 85 15.17 0.91 -10.32
C ILE A 85 15.61 1.28 -8.89
N THR A 86 16.50 0.50 -8.28
CA THR A 86 16.96 0.76 -6.90
C THR A 86 17.88 1.98 -6.83
N MET A 87 18.77 2.16 -7.80
CA MET A 87 19.63 3.35 -7.90
C MET A 87 18.80 4.62 -8.13
N ALA A 88 17.87 4.58 -9.08
CA ALA A 88 16.93 5.67 -9.33
C ALA A 88 16.07 5.98 -8.09
N GLY A 89 15.58 4.94 -7.42
CA GLY A 89 14.80 5.05 -6.19
C GLY A 89 15.55 5.72 -5.04
N ARG A 90 16.83 5.37 -4.83
CA ARG A 90 17.69 6.01 -3.82
C ARG A 90 17.95 7.48 -4.16
N ARG A 91 18.41 7.77 -5.38
CA ARG A 91 18.65 9.15 -5.86
C ARG A 91 17.40 10.01 -5.75
N ALA A 92 16.24 9.47 -6.13
CA ALA A 92 14.96 10.16 -6.00
C ALA A 92 14.59 10.44 -4.54
N VAL A 93 14.79 9.50 -3.62
CA VAL A 93 14.52 9.72 -2.18
C VAL A 93 15.49 10.73 -1.57
N GLU A 94 16.74 10.76 -1.99
CA GLU A 94 17.73 11.77 -1.59
C GLU A 94 17.33 13.17 -2.08
N GLN A 95 17.01 13.31 -3.37
CA GLN A 95 16.59 14.57 -4.02
C GLN A 95 15.16 15.00 -3.69
N PHE A 96 14.32 14.14 -3.11
CA PHE A 96 12.92 14.45 -2.82
C PHE A 96 12.79 15.45 -1.66
N GLU A 97 12.66 16.72 -1.99
CA GLU A 97 12.27 17.77 -1.04
C GLU A 97 10.74 17.96 -1.07
N PRO A 98 10.01 17.63 0.01
CA PRO A 98 8.56 17.69 0.02
C PRO A 98 8.08 19.15 -0.02
N GLN A 99 7.28 19.47 -1.03
CA GLN A 99 6.74 20.81 -1.23
C GLN A 99 5.34 20.98 -0.60
N PRO A 100 4.94 22.20 -0.19
CA PRO A 100 3.60 22.49 0.32
C PRO A 100 2.51 22.52 -0.77
N GLU A 101 2.89 22.35 -2.03
CA GLU A 101 2.01 22.36 -3.19
C GLU A 101 1.60 20.94 -3.58
N TYR A 102 0.30 20.68 -3.71
CA TYR A 102 -0.18 19.37 -4.12
C TYR A 102 -0.01 19.18 -5.63
N VAL A 103 0.86 18.24 -5.98
CA VAL A 103 0.97 17.75 -7.35
C VAL A 103 0.06 16.53 -7.47
N GLU A 104 -0.92 16.60 -8.37
CA GLU A 104 -1.80 15.47 -8.65
C GLU A 104 -1.03 14.33 -9.32
N LYS A 105 -1.47 13.09 -9.10
CA LYS A 105 -0.88 11.90 -9.70
C LYS A 105 -1.05 11.98 -11.22
N GLN A 106 0.05 12.07 -11.99
CA GLN A 106 -0.03 12.04 -13.45
C GLN A 106 -0.77 10.77 -13.91
N ASP A 107 -1.75 10.92 -14.81
CA ASP A 107 -2.49 9.78 -15.35
C ASP A 107 -1.70 9.11 -16.48
N VAL A 108 -0.72 8.30 -16.08
CA VAL A 108 0.16 7.55 -16.98
C VAL A 108 -0.05 6.07 -16.75
N GLN A 109 0.03 5.27 -17.82
CA GLN A 109 0.02 3.81 -17.72
C GLN A 109 1.26 3.32 -16.94
N ARG A 110 1.04 2.95 -15.68
CA ARG A 110 2.05 2.43 -14.76
C ARG A 110 2.14 0.91 -14.84
N MET A 111 3.33 0.37 -14.61
CA MET A 111 3.52 -1.05 -14.30
C MET A 111 2.94 -1.40 -12.91
N PRO A 112 2.68 -2.69 -12.62
CA PRO A 112 2.32 -3.12 -11.28
C PRO A 112 3.39 -2.71 -10.26
N MET A 113 2.96 -2.39 -9.03
CA MET A 113 3.87 -1.93 -7.96
C MET A 113 4.92 -2.98 -7.52
N ARG A 114 4.85 -4.22 -8.02
CA ARG A 114 5.92 -5.24 -7.86
C ARG A 114 7.19 -4.90 -8.65
N GLN A 115 7.05 -4.17 -9.76
CA GLN A 115 8.13 -3.59 -10.56
C GLN A 115 8.45 -2.14 -10.16
N GLY A 116 7.85 -1.63 -9.09
CA GLY A 116 8.10 -0.30 -8.56
C GLY A 116 9.19 -0.25 -7.47
N TYR A 117 9.53 0.97 -7.06
CA TYR A 117 10.35 1.22 -5.88
C TYR A 117 9.48 1.62 -4.67
N LYS A 118 9.90 1.21 -3.48
CA LYS A 118 9.27 1.57 -2.20
C LYS A 118 10.35 1.97 -1.19
N SER A 119 10.11 3.04 -0.46
CA SER A 119 10.96 3.53 0.63
C SER A 119 10.11 4.25 1.67
N THR A 120 10.68 4.62 2.81
CA THR A 120 10.04 5.54 3.76
C THR A 120 10.89 6.79 3.95
N LYS A 121 10.24 7.94 4.14
CA LYS A 121 10.92 9.21 4.47
C LYS A 121 10.13 9.91 5.57
N ARG A 122 10.84 10.57 6.48
CA ARG A 122 10.25 11.38 7.55
C ARG A 122 10.08 12.82 7.07
N ILE A 123 8.83 13.29 7.07
CA ILE A 123 8.41 14.60 6.58
C ILE A 123 7.74 15.34 7.75
N ASP A 124 7.84 16.67 7.78
CA ASP A 124 7.15 17.48 8.78
C ASP A 124 5.63 17.24 8.78
N ALA A 125 5.05 17.02 9.96
CA ALA A 125 3.61 16.81 10.10
C ALA A 125 2.79 18.05 9.70
N SER A 126 3.27 19.25 10.03
CA SER A 126 2.60 20.52 9.75
C SER A 126 2.43 20.73 8.25
N LEU A 127 3.48 20.45 7.47
CA LEU A 127 3.45 20.44 6.01
C LEU A 127 2.38 19.48 5.45
N LEU A 128 2.35 18.24 5.94
CA LEU A 128 1.41 17.22 5.49
C LEU A 128 -0.05 17.56 5.87
N ASP A 129 -0.29 18.08 7.07
CA ASP A 129 -1.64 18.50 7.48
C ASP A 129 -2.13 19.76 6.75
N ALA A 130 -1.24 20.72 6.47
CA ALA A 130 -1.58 21.89 5.64
C ALA A 130 -1.99 21.48 4.22
N LEU A 131 -1.28 20.50 3.64
CA LEU A 131 -1.58 19.94 2.33
C LEU A 131 -2.93 19.22 2.31
N ARG A 132 -3.17 18.35 3.31
CA ARG A 132 -4.45 17.64 3.48
C ARG A 132 -5.63 18.60 3.65
N ASN A 133 -5.51 19.60 4.52
CA ASN A 133 -6.60 20.52 4.78
C ASN A 133 -7.02 21.32 3.54
N LYS A 134 -6.12 21.49 2.54
CA LYS A 134 -6.42 22.10 1.25
C LYS A 134 -7.00 21.12 0.21
N HIS A 135 -6.40 19.93 0.06
CA HIS A 135 -6.66 19.05 -1.08
C HIS A 135 -7.47 17.78 -0.74
N ASP A 136 -7.58 17.42 0.54
CA ASP A 136 -8.36 16.29 1.03
C ASP A 136 -9.08 16.64 2.34
N PRO A 137 -10.12 17.51 2.30
CA PRO A 137 -10.90 17.88 3.50
C PRO A 137 -11.56 16.68 4.20
N HIS A 138 -11.78 15.58 3.46
CA HIS A 138 -12.40 14.36 3.96
C HIS A 138 -11.38 13.32 4.46
N ARG A 139 -10.07 13.59 4.32
CA ARG A 139 -8.95 12.72 4.74
C ARG A 139 -9.05 11.28 4.20
N LEU A 140 -9.56 11.12 2.98
CA LEU A 140 -9.71 9.83 2.29
C LEU A 140 -8.37 9.27 1.80
N SER A 141 -7.35 10.11 1.67
CA SER A 141 -6.01 9.78 1.19
C SER A 141 -4.97 9.72 2.31
N SER A 142 -4.10 8.71 2.23
CA SER A 142 -2.91 8.61 3.08
C SER A 142 -1.88 9.68 2.74
N ASP A 143 -0.99 10.03 3.68
CA ASP A 143 0.10 11.00 3.48
C ASP A 143 0.98 10.59 2.28
N SER A 144 1.24 9.29 2.17
CA SER A 144 1.86 8.65 1.01
C SER A 144 1.17 8.97 -0.32
N ALA A 145 -0.17 8.97 -0.36
CA ALA A 145 -0.93 9.26 -1.58
C ALA A 145 -0.89 10.75 -1.96
N MET A 146 -0.69 11.64 -0.98
CA MET A 146 -0.52 13.08 -1.21
C MET A 146 0.88 13.41 -1.78
N MET A 147 1.93 12.82 -1.21
CA MET A 147 3.31 13.02 -1.67
C MET A 147 3.64 12.26 -2.97
N ARG A 148 2.85 11.25 -3.35
CA ARG A 148 3.14 10.40 -4.52
C ARG A 148 3.17 11.18 -5.84
N GLY A 149 2.33 12.19 -6.02
CA GLY A 149 2.32 12.99 -7.25
C GLY A 149 3.56 13.87 -7.40
N GLN A 150 4.19 14.31 -6.30
CA GLN A 150 5.50 14.96 -6.31
C GLN A 150 6.65 13.94 -6.52
N PHE A 151 6.55 12.76 -5.92
CA PHE A 151 7.63 11.76 -5.94
C PHE A 151 7.74 10.98 -7.26
N GLU A 152 6.62 10.63 -7.91
CA GLU A 152 6.65 9.86 -9.17
C GLU A 152 7.42 10.56 -10.31
N PRO A 153 7.21 11.86 -10.61
CA PRO A 153 7.97 12.58 -11.62
C PRO A 153 9.48 12.62 -11.37
N LEU A 154 9.90 12.87 -10.13
CA LEU A 154 11.32 12.86 -9.74
C LEU A 154 11.92 11.45 -9.87
N PHE A 155 11.20 10.42 -9.42
CA PHE A 155 11.63 9.03 -9.62
C PHE A 155 11.79 8.67 -11.10
N TRP A 156 10.87 9.09 -11.96
CA TRP A 156 10.96 8.83 -13.40
C TRP A 156 12.16 9.56 -14.03
N SER A 157 12.38 10.83 -13.70
CA SER A 157 13.56 11.57 -14.19
C SER A 157 14.87 10.97 -13.69
N CYS A 158 14.94 10.51 -12.44
CA CYS A 158 16.11 9.80 -11.92
C CYS A 158 16.31 8.44 -12.62
N LEU A 159 15.23 7.76 -12.99
CA LEU A 159 15.29 6.47 -13.69
C LEU A 159 15.81 6.64 -15.11
N ASP A 160 15.32 7.63 -15.87
CA ASP A 160 15.82 7.92 -17.22
C ASP A 160 17.31 8.30 -17.20
N ALA A 161 17.73 9.09 -16.21
CA ALA A 161 19.15 9.43 -16.01
C ALA A 161 20.02 8.20 -15.72
N VAL A 162 19.58 7.32 -14.82
CA VAL A 162 20.29 6.06 -14.49
C VAL A 162 20.32 5.11 -15.70
N ILE A 163 19.23 4.98 -16.45
CA ILE A 163 19.16 4.18 -17.67
C ILE A 163 20.16 4.71 -18.72
N LYS A 164 20.28 6.04 -18.86
CA LYS A 164 21.25 6.68 -19.74
C LYS A 164 22.69 6.42 -19.29
N GLU A 165 23.00 6.61 -18.00
CA GLU A 165 24.33 6.32 -17.42
C GLU A 165 24.76 4.87 -17.65
N LEU A 166 23.85 3.91 -17.47
CA LEU A 166 24.14 2.50 -17.69
C LEU A 166 24.36 2.20 -19.18
N ASN A 167 23.54 2.76 -20.06
CA ASN A 167 23.70 2.60 -21.51
C ASN A 167 24.94 3.30 -22.10
N SER A 168 25.55 4.24 -21.40
CA SER A 168 26.80 4.92 -21.81
C SER A 168 28.06 4.32 -21.16
N LYS A 169 27.94 3.18 -20.48
CA LYS A 169 29.05 2.45 -19.82
C LYS A 169 29.35 1.09 -20.44
N ASP A 170 28.60 0.71 -21.48
CA ASP A 170 28.95 -0.31 -22.48
C ASP A 170 29.69 0.37 -23.65
#